data_AF-T0NJL9-F1
#
_entry.id   AF-T0NJL9-F1
#
_cell.length_a   1.000
_cell.length_b   1.000
_cell.length_c   1.000
_cell.angle_alpha   90.00
_cell.angle_beta   90.00
_cell.angle_gamma   90.00
#
_symmetry.space_group_name_H-M   'P 1'
#
loop_
_entity.id
_entity.type
_entity.pdbx_description
1 polymer ?
#
loop_
_entity_poly.entity_id
_entity_poly.type
_entity_poly.pdbx_seq_one_letter_code
_entity_poly.pdbx_strand_id
1 'polypeptide(L)' 'MEDLKQIITDQITKMENISPETIETEDIFYYSGLKKWTARVAFAIAGKDYRASMDILEDGMVTRYQQREKHEDR' A
#
# COMPACT_ATOMS: atom_id res chain seq x y z
N MET A 1 -11.42 -7.60 -6.97
CA MET A 1 -11.09 -6.54 -5.97
C MET A 1 -10.43 -7.14 -4.75
N GLU A 2 -10.92 -8.26 -4.24
CA GLU A 2 -10.34 -9.00 -3.11
C GLU A 2 -8.88 -9.42 -3.38
N ASP A 3 -8.59 -9.91 -4.59
CA ASP A 3 -7.22 -10.28 -5.01
C ASP A 3 -6.22 -9.12 -4.96
N LEU A 4 -6.65 -7.90 -5.32
CA LEU A 4 -5.75 -6.74 -5.34
C LEU A 4 -5.42 -6.26 -3.93
N LYS A 5 -6.40 -6.29 -3.01
CA LYS A 5 -6.16 -6.01 -1.60
C LYS A 5 -5.20 -7.03 -0.99
N GLN A 6 -5.35 -8.31 -1.32
CA GLN A 6 -4.42 -9.34 -0.89
C GLN A 6 -3.00 -9.09 -1.42
N ILE A 7 -2.86 -8.76 -2.70
CA ILE A 7 -1.55 -8.39 -3.28
C ILE A 7 -0.94 -7.20 -2.53
N ILE A 8 -1.71 -6.13 -2.27
CA ILE A 8 -1.25 -4.97 -1.52
C ILE A 8 -0.75 -5.39 -0.13
N THR A 9 -1.57 -6.14 0.61
CA THR A 9 -1.25 -6.60 1.97
C THR A 9 0.00 -7.48 1.99
N ASP A 10 0.13 -8.44 1.07
CA ASP A 10 1.28 -9.33 0.98
C ASP A 10 2.57 -8.56 0.66
N GLN A 11 2.49 -7.58 -0.24
CA GLN A 11 3.63 -6.77 -0.64
C GLN A 11 4.12 -5.87 0.51
N ILE A 12 3.21 -5.17 1.20
CA ILE A 12 3.56 -4.35 2.35
C ILE A 12 4.11 -5.20 3.49
N THR A 13 3.45 -6.32 3.82
CA THR A 13 3.91 -7.28 4.84
C THR A 13 5.34 -7.73 4.56
N LYS A 14 5.66 -8.05 3.29
CA LYS A 14 7.00 -8.47 2.87
C LYS A 14 8.02 -7.33 2.91
N MET A 15 7.67 -6.12 2.48
CA MET A 15 8.58 -4.97 2.41
C MET A 15 8.91 -4.40 3.79
N GLU A 16 7.91 -4.30 4.67
CA GLU A 16 8.03 -3.65 5.97
C GLU A 16 8.21 -4.64 7.13
N ASN A 17 8.06 -5.96 6.86
CA ASN A 17 8.14 -7.02 7.85
C ASN A 17 7.18 -6.80 9.05
N ILE A 18 5.91 -6.54 8.73
CA ILE A 18 4.83 -6.28 9.69
C ILE A 18 3.68 -7.27 9.57
N SER A 19 2.83 -7.34 10.58
CA SER A 19 1.63 -8.19 10.55
C SER A 19 0.59 -7.63 9.57
N PRO A 20 -0.08 -8.46 8.76
CA PRO A 20 -1.08 -7.99 7.80
C PRO A 20 -2.28 -7.30 8.46
N GLU A 21 -2.53 -7.56 9.73
CA GLU A 21 -3.62 -6.96 10.50
C GLU A 21 -3.42 -5.47 10.81
N THR A 22 -2.18 -4.96 10.69
CA THR A 22 -1.90 -3.53 10.87
C THR A 22 -2.07 -2.74 9.58
N ILE A 23 -2.39 -3.40 8.46
CA ILE A 23 -2.44 -2.80 7.13
C ILE A 23 -3.89 -2.46 6.77
N GLU A 24 -4.14 -1.18 6.54
CA GLU A 24 -5.41 -0.66 6.06
C GLU A 24 -5.24 -0.10 4.64
N THR A 25 -5.96 -0.66 3.67
CA THR A 25 -6.02 -0.06 2.32
C THR A 25 -7.06 1.06 2.30
N GLU A 26 -6.60 2.31 2.26
CA GLU A 26 -7.44 3.51 2.29
C GLU A 26 -8.16 3.71 0.94
N ASP A 27 -7.40 3.72 -0.16
CA ASP A 27 -7.93 4.00 -1.51
C ASP A 27 -7.27 3.09 -2.55
N ILE A 28 -8.01 2.76 -3.61
CA ILE A 28 -7.48 2.11 -4.82
C ILE A 28 -8.09 2.79 -6.05
N PHE A 29 -7.22 3.27 -6.96
CA PHE A 29 -7.61 3.86 -8.23
C PHE A 29 -6.97 3.11 -9.40
N TYR A 30 -7.74 2.83 -10.44
CA TYR A 30 -7.20 2.27 -11.69
C TYR A 30 -6.99 3.38 -12.72
N TYR A 31 -5.75 3.53 -13.18
CA TYR A 31 -5.38 4.45 -14.25
C TYR A 31 -5.36 3.71 -15.59
N SER A 32 -6.48 3.73 -16.31
CA SER A 32 -6.65 3.00 -17.58
C SER A 32 -5.63 3.39 -18.65
N GLY A 33 -5.25 4.67 -18.73
CA GLY A 33 -4.22 5.14 -19.67
C GLY A 33 -2.82 4.61 -19.39
N LEU A 34 -2.54 4.19 -18.15
CA LEU A 34 -1.25 3.63 -17.72
C LEU A 34 -1.33 2.14 -17.39
N LYS A 35 -2.51 1.51 -17.53
CA LYS A 35 -2.77 0.11 -17.20
C LYS A 35 -2.18 -0.29 -15.85
N LYS A 36 -2.47 0.49 -14.82
CA LYS A 36 -1.97 0.25 -13.46
C LYS A 36 -2.99 0.68 -12.41
N TRP A 37 -2.94 0.03 -11.26
CA TRP A 37 -3.57 0.49 -10.04
C TRP A 37 -2.62 1.36 -9.25
N THR A 38 -3.15 2.37 -8.58
CA THR A 38 -2.45 3.09 -7.51
C THR A 38 -3.26 2.90 -6.24
N ALA A 39 -2.60 2.41 -5.19
CA ALA A 39 -3.20 2.25 -3.87
C ALA A 39 -2.60 3.24 -2.87
N ARG A 40 -3.41 3.66 -1.91
CA ARG A 40 -2.97 4.31 -0.67
C ARG A 40 -3.23 3.35 0.48
N VAL A 41 -2.24 3.21 1.33
CA VAL A 41 -2.23 2.24 2.41
C VAL A 41 -1.73 2.92 3.67
N ALA A 42 -2.45 2.75 4.77
CA ALA A 42 -2.01 3.10 6.11
C ALA A 42 -1.55 1.85 6.83
N PHE A 43 -0.47 1.94 7.62
CA PHE A 43 -0.02 0.84 8.46
C PHE A 43 0.82 1.35 9.63
N ALA A 44 1.01 0.51 10.64
CA ALA A 44 1.84 0.82 11.79
C ALA A 44 3.11 -0.06 11.85
N ILE A 45 4.27 0.56 12.06
CA ILE A 45 5.56 -0.11 12.33
C ILE A 45 6.06 0.37 13.69
N ALA A 46 6.30 -0.56 14.63
CA ALA A 46 6.90 -0.26 15.93
C ALA A 46 6.26 0.92 16.69
N GLY A 47 4.93 1.05 16.62
CA GLY A 47 4.17 2.12 17.30
C GLY A 47 4.15 3.47 16.59
N LYS A 48 4.64 3.54 15.34
CA LYS A 48 4.53 4.71 14.48
C LYS A 48 3.60 4.43 13.31
N ASP A 49 2.79 5.41 12.94
CA ASP A 49 1.88 5.33 11.81
C ASP A 49 2.57 5.79 10.53
N TYR A 50 2.32 5.06 9.45
CA TYR A 50 2.84 5.31 8.14
C TYR A 50 1.71 5.35 7.12
N ARG A 51 1.93 6.12 6.07
CA ARG A 51 1.14 6.07 4.84
C ARG A 51 2.04 5.80 3.67
N ALA A 52 1.65 4.85 2.84
CA ALA A 52 2.32 4.56 1.59
C ALA A 52 1.39 4.75 0.39
N SER A 53 1.99 5.16 -0.73
CA SER A 53 1.40 5.08 -2.05
C SER A 53 2.18 4.08 -2.88
N MET A 54 1.47 3.19 -3.56
CA MET A 54 2.07 2.18 -4.43
C MET A 54 1.38 2.13 -5.78
N ASP A 55 2.16 1.84 -6.82
CA ASP A 55 1.66 1.57 -8.17
C ASP A 55 1.86 0.09 -8.51
N ILE A 56 0.81 -0.56 -8.98
CA ILE A 56 0.74 -2.01 -9.27
C ILE A 56 0.28 -2.19 -10.70
N LEU A 57 1.03 -2.90 -11.54
CA LEU A 57 0.64 -3.23 -12.91
C LEU A 57 -0.42 -4.34 -12.95
N GLU A 58 -1.03 -4.53 -14.12
CA GLU A 58 -2.07 -5.55 -14.35
C GLU A 58 -1.67 -7.00 -14.00
N ASP A 59 -0.36 -7.29 -14.01
CA ASP A 59 0.22 -8.58 -13.64
C ASP A 59 0.53 -8.71 -12.14
N GLY A 60 0.22 -7.69 -11.33
CA GLY A 60 0.49 -7.65 -9.89
C GLY A 60 1.87 -7.14 -9.52
N MET A 61 2.71 -6.73 -10.48
CA MET A 61 4.05 -6.19 -10.19
C MET A 61 3.96 -4.78 -9.59
N VAL A 62 4.59 -4.59 -8.41
CA VAL A 62 4.76 -3.26 -7.81
C VAL A 62 5.89 -2.51 -8.53
N THR A 63 5.58 -1.37 -9.13
CA THR A 63 6.54 -0.54 -9.89
C THR A 63 6.96 0.72 -9.18
N ARG A 64 6.17 1.18 -8.19
CA ARG A 64 6.51 2.30 -7.33
C ARG A 64 6.02 2.00 -5.93
N TYR A 65 6.85 2.33 -4.95
CA TYR A 65 6.50 2.32 -3.55
C TYR A 65 7.08 3.58 -2.89
N GLN A 66 6.21 4.38 -2.28
CA GLN A 66 6.60 5.61 -1.59
C GLN A 66 5.91 5.64 -0.23
N GLN A 67 6.69 5.57 0.84
CA GLN A 67 6.21 5.64 2.21
C GLN A 67 6.55 6.98 2.86
N ARG A 68 5.72 7.42 3.81
CA ARG A 68 5.95 8.57 4.68
C ARG A 68 5.44 8.26 6.08
N GLU A 69 6.23 8.60 7.09
CA GLU A 69 5.77 8.62 8.48
C GLU A 69 4.67 9.68 8.59
N LYS A 70 3.51 9.28 9.12
CA LYS A 70 2.40 10.19 9.40
C LYS A 70 2.78 10.95 10.66
N HIS A 71 3.42 12.11 10.49
CA HIS A 71 3.49 13.06 11.59
C HIS A 71 2.07 13.49 11.91
N GLU A 72 1.59 13.21 13.12
CA GLU A 72 0.43 13.90 13.66
C GLU A 72 0.78 15.40 13.68
N ASP A 73 0.21 16.15 12.74
CA ASP A 73 0.17 17.60 12.83
C ASP A 73 -0.57 17.95 14.13
N ARG A 74 0.14 18.68 14.99
CA ARG A 74 -0.41 19.32 16.19
C ARG A 74 -1.55 20.27 15.85
#